data_AF-A0A8H6SEE4-F1
#
_entry.id   AF-A0A8H6SEE4-F1
#
_cell.length_a   1.000
_cell.length_b   1.000
_cell.length_c   1.000
_cell.angle_alpha   90.00
_cell.angle_beta   90.00
_cell.angle_gamma   90.00
#
_symmetry.space_group_name_H-M   'P 1'
#
loop_
_entity.id
_entity.type
_entity.pdbx_description
1 polymer ?
#
loop_
_entity_poly.entity_id
_entity_poly.type
_entity_poly.pdbx_seq_one_letter_code
_entity_poly.pdbx_strand_id
1 'polypeptide(L)'
;MSASDAPPAKRARTDDSSSTPVRSTIWHHDGSVVLEASGTQFRVHWSILTTHSSIFKDMYSVPQPDAPGPMVEGCPVVELHDDPKDLEYVLGALYNPMLLGQKSFPFDVVAAFVRLGRKYDFADLRKVGIERLEAENPSTLAGYVAVEARKFKLQHIQYRAGYRVDVVNLLQEQQLISSLPYAYYVLACTRKVGVR
;
A
#
# COMPACT_ATOMS: atom_id res chain seq x y z
N MET A 1 -37.12 54.35 -19.66
CA MET A 1 -35.90 53.82 -20.29
C MET A 1 -34.75 54.27 -19.39
N SER A 2 -34.09 53.45 -18.57
CA SER A 2 -33.62 52.08 -18.76
C SER A 2 -33.52 51.37 -17.40
N ALA A 3 -33.88 50.09 -17.35
CA ALA A 3 -33.54 49.20 -16.24
C ALA A 3 -32.38 48.32 -16.69
N SER A 4 -31.27 48.36 -15.95
CA SER A 4 -30.08 47.54 -16.18
C SER A 4 -30.27 46.18 -15.50
N ASP A 5 -30.34 45.13 -16.31
CA ASP A 5 -30.41 43.73 -15.91
C ASP A 5 -28.98 43.19 -15.74
N ALA A 6 -28.65 42.70 -14.54
CA ALA A 6 -27.37 42.05 -14.24
C ALA A 6 -27.61 40.55 -14.00
N PRO A 7 -26.90 39.65 -14.68
CA PRO A 7 -27.16 38.21 -14.57
C PRO A 7 -26.63 37.64 -13.24
N PRO A 8 -27.29 36.61 -12.68
CA PRO A 8 -26.94 36.06 -11.38
C PRO A 8 -25.63 35.27 -11.43
N ALA A 9 -24.84 35.40 -10.37
CA ALA A 9 -23.56 34.73 -10.19
C ALA A 9 -23.71 33.20 -10.23
N LYS A 10 -22.80 32.55 -10.97
CA LYS A 10 -22.58 31.10 -11.04
C LYS A 10 -22.61 30.48 -9.64
N ARG A 11 -23.60 29.62 -9.38
CA ARG A 11 -23.60 28.74 -8.20
C ARG A 11 -22.41 27.78 -8.32
N ALA A 12 -21.54 27.79 -7.31
CA ALA A 12 -20.50 26.78 -7.14
C ALA A 12 -21.15 25.40 -6.99
N ARG A 13 -20.58 24.40 -7.66
CA ARG A 13 -21.02 23.02 -7.60
C ARG A 13 -20.40 22.39 -6.35
N THR A 14 -21.17 22.28 -5.27
CA THR A 14 -20.85 21.40 -4.14
C THR A 14 -21.13 19.97 -4.59
N ASP A 15 -20.10 19.26 -5.05
CA ASP A 15 -20.13 17.80 -5.05
C ASP A 15 -19.87 17.36 -3.60
N ASP A 16 -20.91 17.43 -2.78
CA ASP A 16 -20.93 16.86 -1.43
C ASP A 16 -21.44 15.43 -1.54
N SER A 17 -20.61 14.52 -2.05
CA SER A 17 -20.85 13.09 -1.90
C SER A 17 -20.22 12.64 -0.58
N SER A 18 -20.77 13.09 0.55
CA SER A 18 -20.36 12.63 1.87
C SER A 18 -20.84 11.19 2.10
N SER A 19 -20.20 10.22 1.44
CA SER A 19 -20.39 8.81 1.77
C SER A 19 -19.85 8.58 3.17
N THR A 20 -20.70 8.05 4.06
CA THR A 20 -20.26 7.65 5.41
C THR A 20 -19.15 6.61 5.31
N PRO A 21 -18.01 6.81 6.00
CA PRO A 21 -16.93 5.84 5.97
C PRO A 21 -17.38 4.44 6.44
N VAL A 22 -16.85 3.40 5.83
CA VAL A 22 -17.14 1.99 6.10
C VAL A 22 -16.10 1.41 7.05
N ARG A 23 -16.54 0.66 8.07
CA ARG A 23 -15.63 -0.04 8.98
C ARG A 23 -15.01 -1.26 8.32
N SER A 24 -13.70 -1.40 8.42
CA SER A 24 -12.99 -2.61 8.01
C SER A 24 -13.15 -3.76 9.01
N THR A 25 -12.66 -4.94 8.62
CA THR A 25 -12.56 -6.11 9.51
C THR A 25 -11.51 -5.95 10.59
N ILE A 26 -10.54 -5.05 10.42
CA ILE A 26 -9.52 -4.73 11.43
C ILE A 26 -10.10 -3.65 12.33
N TRP A 27 -10.83 -4.12 13.34
CA TRP A 27 -11.50 -3.26 14.31
C TRP A 27 -11.27 -3.74 15.74
N HIS A 28 -10.29 -3.11 16.42
CA HIS A 28 -9.98 -3.42 17.79
C HIS A 28 -10.85 -2.60 18.75
N HIS A 29 -11.62 -3.27 19.60
CA HIS A 29 -12.55 -2.63 20.55
C HIS A 29 -11.86 -1.70 21.56
N ASP A 30 -10.59 -1.95 21.83
CA ASP A 30 -9.67 -1.23 22.72
C ASP A 30 -8.67 -0.37 21.95
N GLY A 31 -8.84 -0.26 20.63
CA GLY A 31 -7.99 0.57 19.78
C GLY A 31 -8.00 2.03 20.23
N SER A 32 -6.85 2.69 20.08
CA SER A 32 -6.58 4.06 20.52
C SER A 32 -6.52 5.08 19.37
N VAL A 33 -6.64 4.63 18.12
CA VAL A 33 -6.70 5.48 16.93
C VAL A 33 -7.55 4.83 15.84
N VAL A 34 -8.22 5.65 15.03
CA VAL A 34 -8.86 5.21 13.80
C VAL A 34 -8.06 5.76 12.62
N LEU A 35 -7.54 4.88 11.77
CA LEU A 35 -6.98 5.28 10.48
C LEU A 35 -8.11 5.28 9.46
N GLU A 36 -8.24 6.35 8.68
CA GLU A 36 -9.22 6.42 7.59
C GLU A 36 -8.49 6.57 6.26
N ALA A 37 -8.84 5.74 5.28
CA ALA A 37 -8.30 5.86 3.93
C ALA A 37 -9.41 5.58 2.91
N SER A 38 -9.58 6.49 1.95
CA SER A 38 -10.58 6.36 0.86
C SER A 38 -11.96 5.90 1.35
N GLY A 39 -12.44 6.47 2.46
CA GLY A 39 -13.74 6.12 3.07
C GLY A 39 -13.78 4.77 3.79
N THR A 40 -12.64 4.14 4.09
CA THR A 40 -12.53 2.91 4.89
C THR A 40 -11.81 3.20 6.20
N GLN A 41 -12.37 2.75 7.32
CA GLN A 41 -11.83 2.98 8.67
C GLN A 41 -11.25 1.71 9.30
N PHE A 42 -10.12 1.86 9.97
CA PHE A 42 -9.39 0.81 10.68
C PHE A 42 -9.16 1.27 12.12
N ARG A 43 -9.72 0.56 13.10
CA ARG A 43 -9.51 0.91 14.52
C ARG A 43 -8.38 0.07 15.08
N VAL A 44 -7.27 0.73 15.42
CA VAL A 44 -5.98 0.11 15.76
C VAL A 44 -5.33 0.81 16.97
N HIS A 45 -4.13 0.38 17.36
CA HIS A 45 -3.39 0.88 18.51
C HIS A 45 -2.18 1.71 18.09
N TRP A 46 -2.03 2.90 18.67
CA TRP A 46 -0.82 3.71 18.55
C TRP A 46 0.44 2.93 18.96
N SER A 47 0.38 2.11 20.03
CA SER A 47 1.52 1.32 20.48
C SER A 47 2.08 0.44 19.36
N ILE A 48 1.21 -0.28 18.64
CA ILE A 48 1.63 -1.16 17.53
C ILE A 48 2.18 -0.35 16.36
N LEU A 49 1.50 0.73 15.95
CA LEU A 49 1.98 1.57 14.86
C LEU A 49 3.36 2.18 15.17
N THR A 50 3.51 2.76 16.36
CA THR A 50 4.75 3.44 16.79
C THR A 50 5.90 2.48 17.11
N THR A 51 5.61 1.23 17.47
CA THR A 51 6.64 0.17 17.61
C THR A 51 7.29 -0.16 16.27
N HIS A 52 6.51 -0.15 15.18
CA HIS A 52 6.99 -0.61 13.87
C HIS A 52 7.29 0.51 12.87
N SER A 53 6.91 1.75 13.17
CA SER A 53 7.07 2.89 12.26
C SER A 53 7.56 4.15 12.98
N SER A 54 8.67 4.69 12.49
CA SER A 54 9.18 6.01 12.93
C SER A 54 8.23 7.14 12.53
N ILE A 55 7.63 7.08 11.34
CA ILE A 55 6.67 8.08 10.84
C ILE A 55 5.43 8.17 11.74
N PHE A 56 4.85 7.04 12.13
CA PHE A 56 3.72 7.03 13.07
C PHE A 56 4.14 7.45 14.47
N LYS A 57 5.37 7.18 14.90
CA LYS A 57 5.91 7.68 16.17
C LYS A 57 6.04 9.21 16.19
N ASP A 58 6.52 9.78 15.11
CA ASP A 58 6.59 11.23 14.95
C ASP A 58 5.19 11.83 14.91
N MET A 59 4.28 11.26 14.13
CA MET A 59 2.88 11.68 14.04
C MET A 59 2.16 11.64 15.40
N TYR A 60 2.39 10.60 16.20
CA TYR A 60 1.86 10.48 17.56
C TYR A 60 2.41 11.55 18.52
N SER A 61 3.64 12.02 18.28
CA SER A 61 4.32 13.01 19.12
C SER A 61 3.91 14.46 18.82
N VAL A 62 3.22 14.70 17.69
CA VAL A 62 2.75 16.04 17.33
C VAL A 62 1.60 16.47 18.25
N PRO A 63 1.70 17.63 18.93
CA PRO A 63 0.60 18.18 19.70
C PRO A 63 -0.63 18.39 18.81
N GLN A 64 -1.78 17.86 19.24
CA GLN A 64 -3.04 18.08 18.54
C GLN A 64 -3.49 19.54 18.68
N PRO A 65 -4.13 20.14 17.67
CA PRO A 65 -4.71 21.48 17.76
C PRO A 65 -5.73 21.60 18.89
N ASP A 66 -5.96 22.83 19.38
CA ASP A 66 -6.92 23.10 20.47
C ASP A 66 -8.37 22.74 20.12
N ALA A 67 -8.71 22.65 18.83
CA ALA A 67 -10.00 22.18 18.37
C ALA A 67 -9.98 20.64 18.25
N PRO A 68 -10.95 19.92 18.84
CA PRO A 68 -11.02 18.47 18.71
C PRO A 68 -11.23 18.12 17.24
N GLY A 69 -10.26 17.40 16.67
CA GLY A 69 -10.37 16.82 15.33
C GLY A 69 -11.48 15.78 15.23
N PRO A 70 -11.69 15.17 14.05
CA PRO A 70 -12.65 14.10 13.88
C PRO A 70 -12.36 12.95 14.86
N MET A 71 -13.42 12.47 15.52
CA MET A 71 -13.35 11.36 16.47
C MET A 71 -14.36 10.28 16.10
N VAL A 72 -13.97 9.01 16.27
CA VAL A 72 -14.84 7.85 16.09
C VAL A 72 -14.70 6.98 17.33
N GLU A 73 -15.82 6.73 18.02
CA GLU A 73 -15.85 5.94 19.27
C GLU A 73 -14.86 6.43 20.34
N GLY A 74 -14.63 7.75 20.40
CA GLY A 74 -13.68 8.35 21.35
C GLY A 74 -12.21 8.25 20.94
N CYS A 75 -11.91 7.71 19.75
CA CYS A 75 -10.56 7.68 19.18
C CYS A 75 -10.37 8.81 18.17
N PRO A 76 -9.19 9.47 18.13
CA PRO A 76 -8.86 10.40 17.06
C PRO A 76 -8.81 9.67 15.71
N VAL A 77 -9.29 10.35 14.66
CA VAL A 77 -9.20 9.88 13.28
C VAL A 77 -7.97 10.49 12.61
N VAL A 78 -7.14 9.63 12.01
CA VAL A 78 -6.01 10.01 11.17
C VAL A 78 -6.34 9.66 9.73
N GLU A 79 -6.51 10.68 8.89
CA GLU A 79 -6.75 10.50 7.46
C GLU A 79 -5.44 10.16 6.74
N LEU A 80 -5.47 9.09 5.96
CA LEU A 80 -4.40 8.60 5.11
C LEU A 80 -4.90 8.57 3.66
N HIS A 81 -3.99 8.81 2.73
CA HIS A 81 -4.30 8.83 1.28
C HIS A 81 -3.84 7.54 0.58
N ASP A 82 -3.85 6.42 1.28
CA ASP A 82 -3.42 5.13 0.76
C ASP A 82 -4.59 4.29 0.25
N ASP A 83 -4.25 3.23 -0.47
CA ASP A 83 -5.22 2.19 -0.81
C ASP A 83 -5.62 1.42 0.47
N PRO A 84 -6.93 1.29 0.76
CA PRO A 84 -7.41 0.58 1.95
C PRO A 84 -6.98 -0.88 2.00
N LYS A 85 -6.82 -1.55 0.84
CA LYS A 85 -6.39 -2.94 0.78
C LYS A 85 -4.92 -3.08 1.14
N ASP A 86 -4.08 -2.16 0.68
CA ASP A 86 -2.67 -2.11 1.07
C ASP A 86 -2.52 -1.91 2.59
N LEU A 87 -3.34 -1.03 3.18
CA LEU A 87 -3.40 -0.86 4.64
C LEU A 87 -3.86 -2.13 5.35
N GLU A 88 -4.87 -2.83 4.85
CA GLU A 88 -5.33 -4.10 5.44
C GLU A 88 -4.21 -5.15 5.48
N TYR A 89 -3.42 -5.27 4.41
CA TYR A 89 -2.28 -6.19 4.37
C TYR A 89 -1.19 -5.83 5.37
N VAL A 90 -0.81 -4.54 5.43
CA VAL A 90 0.22 -4.06 6.36
C VAL A 90 -0.24 -4.21 7.80
N LEU A 91 -1.44 -3.72 8.13
CA LEU A 91 -1.98 -3.83 9.49
C LEU A 91 -2.12 -5.30 9.90
N GLY A 92 -2.62 -6.17 9.03
CA GLY A 92 -2.68 -7.61 9.30
C GLY A 92 -1.31 -8.21 9.67
N ALA A 93 -0.25 -7.79 8.99
CA ALA A 93 1.11 -8.24 9.28
C ALA A 93 1.69 -7.66 10.58
N LEU A 94 1.36 -6.41 10.93
CA LEU A 94 1.78 -5.80 12.20
C LEU A 94 1.14 -6.48 13.41
N TYR A 95 -0.13 -6.88 13.31
CA TYR A 95 -0.84 -7.57 14.38
C TYR A 95 -0.55 -9.07 14.43
N ASN A 96 -0.11 -9.67 13.32
CA ASN A 96 0.28 -11.07 13.26
C ASN A 96 1.64 -11.24 12.56
N PRO A 97 2.76 -10.99 13.26
CA PRO A 97 4.11 -11.08 12.69
C PRO A 97 4.47 -12.48 12.16
N MET A 98 3.77 -13.54 12.59
CA MET A 98 3.97 -14.89 12.05
C MET A 98 3.68 -14.97 10.55
N LEU A 99 2.85 -14.06 10.02
CA LEU A 99 2.59 -13.97 8.58
C LEU A 99 3.88 -13.69 7.79
N LEU A 100 4.84 -12.96 8.34
CA LEU A 100 6.12 -12.64 7.68
C LEU A 100 6.99 -13.88 7.39
N GLY A 101 6.79 -14.94 8.15
CA GLY A 101 7.44 -16.24 7.96
C GLY A 101 6.87 -17.07 6.81
N GLN A 102 5.79 -16.61 6.15
CA GLN A 102 5.20 -17.34 5.03
C GLN A 102 6.18 -17.45 3.86
N LYS A 103 6.29 -18.66 3.30
CA LYS A 103 7.17 -18.96 2.16
C LYS A 103 6.82 -18.11 0.93
N SER A 104 5.54 -17.79 0.76
CA SER A 104 4.97 -17.18 -0.44
C SER A 104 3.93 -16.15 -0.07
N PHE A 105 3.88 -15.03 -0.79
CA PHE A 105 2.83 -14.03 -0.67
C PHE A 105 2.18 -13.69 -2.01
N PRO A 106 0.88 -13.33 -2.04
CA PRO A 106 0.31 -12.63 -3.19
C PRO A 106 1.13 -11.40 -3.57
N PHE A 107 1.27 -11.12 -4.86
CA PHE A 107 1.97 -9.93 -5.35
C PHE A 107 1.44 -8.64 -4.72
N ASP A 108 0.11 -8.53 -4.57
CA ASP A 108 -0.53 -7.33 -3.99
C ASP A 108 -0.06 -7.10 -2.53
N VAL A 109 0.18 -8.16 -1.75
CA VAL A 109 0.75 -8.06 -0.39
C VAL A 109 2.21 -7.57 -0.44
N VAL A 110 3.01 -8.12 -1.36
CA VAL A 110 4.40 -7.68 -1.55
C VAL A 110 4.45 -6.22 -1.97
N ALA A 111 3.59 -5.80 -2.88
CA ALA A 111 3.48 -4.41 -3.33
C ALA A 111 3.13 -3.48 -2.17
N ALA A 112 2.11 -3.84 -1.36
CA ALA A 112 1.72 -3.09 -0.17
C ALA A 112 2.88 -2.94 0.83
N PHE A 113 3.58 -4.03 1.13
CA PHE A 113 4.73 -4.03 2.04
C PHE A 113 5.85 -3.10 1.55
N VAL A 114 6.14 -3.11 0.25
CA VAL A 114 7.20 -2.24 -0.29
C VAL A 114 6.77 -0.78 -0.29
N ARG A 115 5.55 -0.48 -0.76
CA ARG A 115 5.01 0.89 -0.86
C ARG A 115 4.85 1.54 0.51
N LEU A 116 4.00 0.95 1.35
CA LEU A 116 3.68 1.50 2.65
C LEU A 116 4.84 1.33 3.63
N GLY A 117 5.65 0.27 3.48
CA GLY A 117 6.87 0.12 4.26
C GLY A 117 7.90 1.21 3.95
N ARG A 118 7.95 1.75 2.72
CA ARG A 118 8.75 2.94 2.41
C ARG A 118 8.10 4.21 2.93
N LYS A 119 6.80 4.39 2.69
CA LYS A 119 6.06 5.63 3.02
C LYS A 119 6.01 5.89 4.53
N TYR A 120 5.75 4.85 5.30
CA TYR A 120 5.59 4.91 6.75
C TYR A 120 6.79 4.35 7.51
N ASP A 121 7.89 4.01 6.82
CA ASP A 121 9.08 3.44 7.44
C ASP A 121 8.80 2.17 8.27
N PHE A 122 7.96 1.26 7.75
CA PHE A 122 7.85 -0.10 8.29
C PHE A 122 9.01 -0.95 7.77
N ALA A 123 10.19 -0.77 8.36
CA ALA A 123 11.45 -1.33 7.85
C ALA A 123 11.42 -2.85 7.63
N ASP A 124 10.84 -3.61 8.57
CA ASP A 124 10.76 -5.07 8.46
C ASP A 124 9.86 -5.53 7.30
N LEU A 125 8.69 -4.89 7.15
CA LEU A 125 7.78 -5.20 6.04
C LEU A 125 8.42 -4.87 4.70
N ARG A 126 9.03 -3.68 4.62
CA ARG A 126 9.74 -3.25 3.40
C ARG A 126 10.83 -4.24 3.04
N LYS A 127 11.66 -4.65 4.01
CA LYS A 127 12.71 -5.65 3.79
C LYS A 127 12.15 -6.96 3.26
N VAL A 128 11.12 -7.51 3.90
CA VAL A 128 10.44 -8.75 3.49
C VAL A 128 9.93 -8.67 2.05
N GLY A 129 9.36 -7.53 1.64
CA GLY A 129 8.87 -7.30 0.28
C GLY A 129 9.99 -7.17 -0.75
N ILE A 130 11.03 -6.38 -0.45
CA ILE A 130 12.19 -6.18 -1.34
C ILE A 130 12.94 -7.47 -1.59
N GLU A 131 13.24 -8.25 -0.54
CA GLU A 131 13.96 -9.52 -0.66
C GLU A 131 13.24 -10.49 -1.61
N ARG A 132 11.90 -10.50 -1.58
CA ARG A 132 11.09 -11.35 -2.47
C ARG A 132 11.10 -10.85 -3.91
N LEU A 133 11.00 -9.53 -4.12
CA LEU A 133 11.10 -8.95 -5.45
C LEU A 133 12.46 -9.22 -6.08
N GLU A 134 13.55 -9.02 -5.36
CA GLU A 134 14.92 -9.23 -5.86
C GLU A 134 15.23 -10.71 -6.09
N ALA A 135 14.71 -11.61 -5.24
CA ALA A 135 14.87 -13.06 -5.42
C ALA A 135 14.26 -13.58 -6.72
N GLU A 136 13.20 -12.92 -7.22
CA GLU A 136 12.53 -13.28 -8.47
C GLU A 136 12.89 -12.35 -9.64
N ASN A 137 13.56 -11.23 -9.37
CA ASN A 137 14.04 -10.28 -10.37
C ASN A 137 15.54 -10.00 -10.18
N PRO A 138 16.40 -11.00 -10.49
CA PRO A 138 17.84 -10.91 -10.22
C PRO A 138 18.51 -9.82 -11.06
N SER A 139 19.50 -9.17 -10.44
CA SER A 139 20.32 -8.11 -11.06
C SER A 139 21.67 -8.61 -11.58
N THR A 140 21.97 -9.90 -11.45
CA THR A 140 23.25 -10.51 -11.87
C THR A 140 23.03 -11.72 -12.77
N LEU A 141 24.01 -12.01 -13.64
CA LEU A 141 23.96 -13.17 -14.53
C LEU A 141 23.89 -14.49 -13.74
N ALA A 142 24.62 -14.61 -12.62
CA ALA A 142 24.55 -15.78 -11.76
C ALA A 142 23.14 -15.97 -11.15
N GLY A 143 22.52 -14.87 -10.71
CA GLY A 143 21.14 -14.86 -10.23
C GLY A 143 20.16 -15.29 -11.32
N TYR A 144 20.30 -14.74 -12.53
CA TYR A 144 19.53 -15.15 -13.71
C TYR A 144 19.61 -16.67 -13.96
N VAL A 145 20.82 -17.22 -14.04
CA VAL A 145 21.02 -18.66 -14.27
C VAL A 145 20.37 -19.49 -13.16
N ALA A 146 20.48 -19.05 -11.90
CA ALA A 146 19.85 -19.74 -10.77
C ALA A 146 18.32 -19.69 -10.81
N VAL A 147 17.73 -18.58 -11.25
CA VAL A 147 16.28 -18.44 -11.43
C VAL A 147 15.77 -19.37 -12.55
N GLU A 148 16.43 -19.35 -13.71
CA GLU A 148 16.09 -20.19 -14.86
C GLU A 148 16.22 -21.70 -14.55
N ALA A 149 17.30 -22.10 -13.87
CA ALA A 149 17.53 -23.49 -13.47
C ALA A 149 16.41 -24.04 -12.56
N ARG A 150 15.74 -23.16 -11.80
CA ARG A 150 14.63 -23.53 -10.91
C ARG A 150 13.29 -23.69 -11.64
N LYS A 151 13.24 -23.50 -12.98
CA LYS A 151 12.07 -23.72 -13.84
C LYS A 151 10.75 -23.24 -13.21
N PHE A 152 10.70 -21.99 -12.74
CA PHE A 152 9.49 -21.41 -12.15
C PHE A 152 9.02 -22.00 -10.80
N LYS A 153 9.88 -22.74 -10.07
CA LYS A 153 9.61 -23.14 -8.67
C LYS A 153 9.90 -22.06 -7.63
N LEU A 154 10.30 -20.86 -8.04
CA LEU A 154 10.35 -19.72 -7.14
C LEU A 154 8.90 -19.38 -6.79
N GLN A 155 8.55 -19.68 -5.55
CA GLN A 155 7.22 -19.47 -5.00
C GLN A 155 7.30 -18.38 -3.93
N HIS A 156 8.16 -17.37 -4.06
CA HIS A 156 8.18 -16.30 -3.06
C HIS A 156 7.02 -15.33 -3.29
N ILE A 157 6.61 -15.18 -4.55
CA ILE A 157 5.48 -14.35 -4.95
C ILE A 157 4.46 -15.18 -5.75
N GLN A 158 3.18 -15.08 -5.34
CA GLN A 158 2.04 -15.65 -6.05
C GLN A 158 1.50 -14.59 -6.99
N TYR A 159 1.56 -14.89 -8.28
CA TYR A 159 1.19 -13.93 -9.30
C TYR A 159 -0.17 -14.22 -9.93
N ARG A 160 -0.92 -13.15 -10.20
CA ARG A 160 -2.13 -13.16 -11.02
C ARG A 160 -1.79 -13.04 -12.51
N ALA A 161 -2.76 -13.29 -13.39
CA ALA A 161 -2.58 -13.03 -14.81
C ALA A 161 -2.23 -11.55 -15.06
N GLY A 162 -1.25 -11.29 -15.93
CA GLY A 162 -0.82 -9.92 -16.28
C GLY A 162 0.17 -9.26 -15.30
N TYR A 163 0.56 -9.92 -14.20
CA TYR A 163 1.41 -9.34 -13.15
C TYR A 163 2.75 -8.74 -13.59
N ARG A 164 3.28 -9.13 -14.76
CA ARG A 164 4.62 -8.74 -15.20
C ARG A 164 4.73 -7.23 -15.41
N VAL A 165 3.64 -6.61 -15.86
CA VAL A 165 3.55 -5.13 -15.97
C VAL A 165 3.54 -4.52 -14.57
N ASP A 166 2.76 -5.11 -13.65
CA ASP A 166 2.69 -4.65 -12.26
C ASP A 166 4.05 -4.72 -11.55
N VAL A 167 4.84 -5.78 -11.79
CA VAL A 167 6.21 -5.92 -11.26
C VAL A 167 7.11 -4.80 -11.80
N VAL A 168 7.14 -4.57 -13.12
CA VAL A 168 7.93 -3.49 -13.72
C VAL A 168 7.54 -2.14 -13.12
N ASN A 169 6.24 -1.86 -13.04
CA ASN A 169 5.72 -0.62 -12.46
C ASN A 169 6.18 -0.45 -11.01
N LEU A 170 6.05 -1.49 -10.18
CA LEU A 170 6.48 -1.46 -8.79
C LEU A 170 8.00 -1.25 -8.66
N LEU A 171 8.81 -1.96 -9.46
CA LEU A 171 10.26 -1.77 -9.46
C LEU A 171 10.66 -0.33 -9.84
N GLN A 172 9.98 0.27 -10.83
CA GLN A 172 10.22 1.66 -11.21
C GLN A 172 9.79 2.64 -10.12
N GLU A 173 8.57 2.49 -9.60
CA GLU A 173 7.98 3.30 -8.53
C GLU A 173 8.90 3.32 -7.30
N GLN A 174 9.51 2.17 -6.98
CA GLN A 174 10.33 1.97 -5.78
C GLN A 174 11.83 2.14 -6.05
N GLN A 175 12.21 2.58 -7.25
CA GLN A 175 13.58 2.84 -7.70
C GLN A 175 14.52 1.63 -7.56
N LEU A 176 14.01 0.42 -7.78
CA LEU A 176 14.76 -0.83 -7.77
C LEU A 176 15.36 -1.12 -9.15
N ILE A 177 16.21 -0.19 -9.59
CA ILE A 177 16.69 -0.12 -10.98
C ILE A 177 17.51 -1.36 -11.37
N SER A 178 18.25 -1.93 -10.43
CA SER A 178 19.08 -3.14 -10.64
C SER A 178 18.27 -4.36 -11.07
N SER A 179 17.00 -4.46 -10.66
CA SER A 179 16.09 -5.56 -10.99
C SER A 179 15.31 -5.35 -12.30
N LEU A 180 15.26 -4.12 -12.82
CA LEU A 180 14.51 -3.79 -14.03
C LEU A 180 14.95 -4.55 -15.29
N PRO A 181 16.26 -4.76 -15.57
CA PRO A 181 16.68 -5.43 -16.80
C PRO A 181 16.08 -6.83 -16.97
N TYR A 182 16.05 -7.62 -15.89
CA TYR A 182 15.44 -8.95 -15.93
C TYR A 182 13.92 -8.86 -16.09
N ALA A 183 13.25 -7.99 -15.33
CA ALA A 183 11.80 -7.82 -15.41
C ALA A 183 11.35 -7.43 -16.84
N TYR A 184 12.08 -6.53 -17.51
CA TYR A 184 11.81 -6.17 -18.91
C TYR A 184 12.03 -7.33 -19.88
N TYR A 185 13.12 -8.09 -19.73
CA TYR A 185 13.38 -9.29 -20.53
C TYR A 185 12.23 -10.30 -20.41
N VAL A 186 11.82 -10.59 -19.18
CA VAL A 186 10.74 -11.50 -18.82
C VAL A 186 9.38 -11.04 -19.36
N LEU A 187 9.11 -9.73 -19.37
CA LEU A 187 7.91 -9.15 -19.97
C LEU A 187 7.94 -9.26 -21.51
N ALA A 188 9.08 -8.98 -22.15
CA ALA A 188 9.23 -9.05 -23.60
C ALA A 188 9.12 -10.49 -24.14
N CYS A 189 9.71 -11.46 -23.44
CA CYS A 189 9.72 -12.86 -23.85
C CYS A 189 8.37 -13.57 -23.71
N THR A 190 7.39 -12.98 -23.02
CA THR A 190 6.07 -13.63 -22.79
C THR A 190 5.00 -13.34 -23.83
N ARG A 191 5.31 -12.59 -24.90
CA ARG A 191 4.43 -12.49 -26.08
C ARG A 191 4.43 -13.77 -26.92
N LYS A 192 3.87 -14.85 -26.38
CA LYS A 192 3.34 -16.00 -27.16
C LYS A 192 2.19 -16.71 -26.40
N VAL A 193 1.06 -16.05 -26.16
CA VAL A 193 -0.24 -16.74 -26.00
C VAL A 193 -1.39 -15.86 -26.52
N GLY A 194 -1.93 -16.21 -27.69
CA GLY A 194 -3.36 -16.09 -28.03
C GLY A 194 -3.97 -14.71 -28.37
N VAL A 195 -3.75 -14.22 -29.58
CA VAL A 195 -4.87 -13.67 -30.37
C VAL A 195 -5.39 -14.84 -31.21
N ARG A 196 -6.48 -15.46 -30.77
CA ARG A 196 -7.42 -16.23 -31.59
C ARG A 196 -8.80 -16.08 -30.98
#